data_AF-A0A075FHB1-F1
#
_entry.id   AF-A0A075FHB1-F1
#
_cell.length_a   1.000
_cell.length_b   1.000
_cell.length_c   1.000
_cell.angle_alpha   90.00
_cell.angle_beta   90.00
_cell.angle_gamma   90.00
#
_symmetry.space_group_name_H-M   'P 1'
#
loop_
_entity.id
_entity.type
_entity.pdbx_description
1 polymer ?
#
loop_
_entity_poly.entity_id
_entity_poly.type
_entity_poly.pdbx_seq_one_letter_code
_entity_poly.pdbx_strand_id
1 'polypeptide(L)' 'MDKSLCIGCCSCEIIAPEVFEIDKNTQTNPKSKVINRKGAGVNKIMNAAETCPTKAINVENIITKEKLFPY' A
#
# COMPACT_ATOMS: atom_id res chain seq x y z
N MET A 1 1.08 4.33 -4.59
CA MET A 1 2.20 3.83 -3.78
C MET A 1 3.49 4.26 -4.46
N ASP A 2 4.40 4.87 -3.72
CA ASP A 2 5.71 5.25 -4.20
C ASP A 2 6.69 4.06 -4.09
N LYS A 3 7.17 3.57 -5.24
CA LYS A 3 8.11 2.45 -5.31
C LYS A 3 9.50 2.81 -4.80
N SER A 4 9.88 4.09 -4.85
CA SER A 4 11.18 4.58 -4.37
C SER A 4 11.26 4.54 -2.85
N LEU A 5 10.14 4.81 -2.17
CA LEU A 5 10.02 4.73 -0.71
C LEU A 5 9.73 3.32 -0.20
N CYS A 6 9.17 2.45 -1.04
CA CYS A 6 8.87 1.07 -0.65
C CYS A 6 10.17 0.30 -0.38
N ILE A 7 10.36 -0.20 0.85
CA ILE A 7 11.53 -1.02 1.24
C ILE A 7 11.26 -2.53 1.22
N GLY A 8 10.09 -2.96 0.74
CA GLY A 8 9.75 -4.38 0.66
C GLY A 8 9.49 -5.04 2.01
N CYS A 9 8.87 -4.32 2.96
CA CYS A 9 8.51 -4.85 4.28
C CYS A 9 7.37 -5.89 4.24
N CYS A 10 6.68 -6.02 3.11
CA CYS A 10 5.56 -6.96 2.88
C CYS A 10 4.31 -6.81 3.77
N SER A 11 4.31 -5.93 4.78
CA SER A 11 3.17 -5.77 5.70
C SER A 11 1.86 -5.40 5.00
N CYS A 12 1.93 -4.64 3.90
CA CYS A 12 0.74 -4.23 3.14
C CYS A 12 0.04 -5.39 2.41
N GLU A 13 0.79 -6.39 1.91
CA GLU A 13 0.22 -7.61 1.32
C GLU A 13 -0.44 -8.48 2.40
N ILE A 14 0.12 -8.52 3.62
CA ILE A 14 -0.47 -9.27 4.73
C ILE A 14 -1.80 -8.66 5.18
N ILE A 15 -1.86 -7.33 5.30
CA ILE A 15 -3.06 -6.62 5.80
C ILE A 15 -4.16 -6.56 4.72
N ALA A 16 -3.77 -6.33 3.47
CA ALA A 16 -4.70 -6.17 2.35
C ALA A 16 -4.16 -6.86 1.08
N PRO A 17 -4.17 -8.21 1.03
CA PRO A 17 -3.65 -8.98 -0.11
C PRO A 17 -4.44 -8.75 -1.40
N GLU A 18 -5.72 -8.40 -1.26
CA GLU A 18 -6.58 -8.06 -2.41
C GLU A 18 -6.24 -6.69 -3.00
N VAL A 19 -5.48 -5.84 -2.29
CA VAL A 19 -5.11 -4.49 -2.73
C VAL A 19 -3.65 -4.41 -3.13
N PHE A 20 -2.76 -5.05 -2.37
CA PHE A 20 -1.32 -5.01 -2.54
C PHE A 20 -0.77 -6.39 -2.89
N GLU A 21 0.12 -6.43 -3.86
CA GLU A 21 0.88 -7.63 -4.22
C GLU A 21 2.37 -7.32 -4.13
N ILE A 22 3.17 -8.26 -3.64
CA ILE A 22 4.63 -8.14 -3.62
C ILE A 22 5.21 -8.71 -4.92
N ASP A 23 6.14 -7.97 -5.52
CA ASP A 23 6.86 -8.45 -6.71
C ASP A 23 7.88 -9.53 -6.34
N LYS A 24 7.43 -10.79 -6.43
CA LYS A 24 8.21 -11.99 -6.15
C LYS A 24 9.26 -12.29 -7.22
N ASN A 25 9.26 -11.58 -8.35
CA ASN A 25 10.28 -11.75 -9.38
C ASN A 25 11.62 -11.12 -8.97
N THR A 26 11.61 -10.21 -8.01
CA THR A 26 12.81 -9.52 -7.54
C THR A 26 13.32 -10.21 -6.28
N GLN A 27 14.46 -10.92 -6.36
CA GLN A 27 15.07 -11.57 -5.19
C GLN A 27 15.61 -10.56 -4.16
N THR A 28 15.98 -9.36 -4.61
CA THR A 28 16.54 -8.31 -3.76
C THR A 28 15.56 -7.14 -3.65
N ASN A 29 15.05 -6.86 -2.45
CA ASN A 29 14.13 -5.75 -2.14
C ASN A 29 12.80 -5.81 -2.94
N PRO A 30 12.00 -6.87 -2.73
CA PRO A 30 10.76 -7.08 -3.49
C PRO A 30 9.79 -5.93 -3.21
N LYS A 31 9.43 -5.20 -4.27
CA LYS A 31 8.59 -3.99 -4.13
C LYS A 31 7.12 -4.38 -4.13
N SER A 32 6.36 -3.75 -3.25
CA SER A 32 4.90 -3.86 -3.27
C SER A 32 4.33 -3.00 -4.40
N LYS A 33 3.24 -3.47 -5.00
CA LYS A 33 2.45 -2.75 -6.00
C LYS A 33 0.97 -2.84 -5.64
N VAL A 34 0.21 -1.84 -6.05
CA VAL A 34 -1.25 -1.84 -5.87
C VAL A 34 -1.87 -2.55 -7.07
N ILE A 35 -2.54 -3.67 -6.83
CA ILE A 35 -3.24 -4.45 -7.86
C ILE A 35 -4.71 -4.06 -7.96
N ASN A 36 -5.35 -3.68 -6.85
CA ASN A 36 -6.75 -3.29 -6.86
C ASN A 36 -7.06 -2.28 -5.73
N ARG A 37 -7.27 -1.02 -6.11
CA ARG A 37 -7.54 0.08 -5.15
C ARG A 37 -8.85 -0.09 -4.38
N LYS A 38 -9.78 -0.91 -4.86
CA LYS A 38 -11.08 -1.21 -4.24
C LYS A 38 -11.15 -2.65 -3.72
N GLY A 39 -10.01 -3.36 -3.69
CA GLY A 39 -9.96 -4.76 -3.29
C GLY A 39 -10.28 -4.98 -1.82
N ALA A 40 -10.11 -3.97 -0.97
CA ALA A 40 -10.42 -4.06 0.46
C ALA A 40 -11.18 -2.82 0.94
N GLY A 41 -11.84 -2.95 2.09
CA GLY A 41 -12.47 -1.82 2.78
C GLY A 41 -11.45 -0.77 3.21
N VAL A 42 -11.90 0.49 3.30
CA VAL A 42 -11.07 1.66 3.66
C VAL A 42 -10.26 1.41 4.94
N ASN A 43 -10.85 0.74 5.93
CA ASN A 43 -10.16 0.40 7.18
C ASN A 43 -8.89 -0.46 6.98
N LYS A 44 -8.95 -1.48 6.10
CA LYS A 44 -7.77 -2.32 5.79
C LYS A 44 -6.72 -1.55 5.00
N ILE A 45 -7.15 -0.70 4.06
CA ILE A 45 -6.25 0.13 3.26
C ILE A 45 -5.51 1.13 4.15
N MET A 46 -6.23 1.78 5.08
CA MET A 46 -5.62 2.68 6.06
C MET A 46 -4.67 1.97 6.99
N ASN A 47 -5.05 0.81 7.54
CA ASN A 47 -4.17 0.04 8.42
C ASN A 47 -2.87 -0.39 7.70
N ALA A 48 -2.97 -0.79 6.43
CA ALA A 48 -1.80 -1.09 5.61
C ALA A 48 -0.90 0.14 5.39
N ALA A 49 -1.49 1.32 5.20
CA ALA A 49 -0.78 2.58 5.05
C ALA A 49 -0.09 3.03 6.34
N GLU A 50 -0.76 2.93 7.48
CA GLU A 50 -0.21 3.25 8.81
C GLU A 50 0.91 2.31 9.23
N THR A 51 0.81 1.03 8.88
CA THR A 51 1.85 0.03 9.16
C THR A 51 3.08 0.22 8.26
N CYS A 52 3.00 1.01 7.19
CA CYS A 52 4.12 1.23 6.28
C CYS A 52 5.16 2.17 6.92
N PRO A 53 6.37 1.69 7.29
CA PRO A 53 7.34 2.50 8.05
C PRO A 53 7.87 3.70 7.24
N THR A 54 7.92 3.57 5.91
CA THR A 54 8.39 4.62 5.01
C THR A 54 7.26 5.50 4.47
N LYS A 55 6.02 5.28 4.92
CA LYS A 55 4.82 5.99 4.44
C LYS A 55 4.70 6.03 2.91
N ALA A 56 5.13 4.94 2.25
CA ALA A 56 5.13 4.82 0.79
C ALA A 56 3.71 4.68 0.19
N ILE A 57 2.72 4.40 1.01
CA ILE A 57 1.33 4.19 0.60
C ILE A 57 0.60 5.52 0.77
N ASN A 58 -0.02 6.01 -0.31
CA ASN A 58 -0.90 7.18 -0.27
C ASN A 58 -2.34 6.70 -0.33
N VAL A 59 -3.18 7.21 0.56
CA VAL A 59 -4.62 6.93 0.59
C VAL A 59 -5.34 8.23 0.27
N GLU A 60 -6.19 8.19 -0.75
CA GLU A 60 -6.98 9.31 -1.23
C GLU A 60 -8.44 8.89 -1.38
N ASN A 61 -9.35 9.79 -1.02
CA ASN A 61 -10.78 9.58 -1.22
C ASN A 61 -11.13 9.88 -2.67
N ILE A 62 -11.59 8.87 -3.40
CA ILE A 62 -11.95 9.01 -4.82
C ILE A 62 -13.15 9.94 -5.07
N ILE A 63 -14.01 10.15 -4.07
CA ILE A 63 -15.22 10.98 -4.16
C ILE A 63 -14.87 12.44 -3.87
N THR A 64 -14.25 12.70 -2.71
CA THR A 64 -13.91 14.07 -2.28
C THR A 64 -12.58 14.56 -2.84
N LYS A 65 -11.79 13.68 -3.46
CA LYS A 65 -10.38 13.91 -3.87
C LYS A 65 -9.45 14.33 -2.73
N GLU A 66 -9.88 14.10 -1.49
CA GLU A 66 -9.09 14.45 -0.31
C GLU A 66 -8.02 13.38 -0.05
N LYS A 67 -6.80 13.83 0.24
CA LYS A 67 -5.73 12.94 0.66
C LYS A 67 -5.92 12.57 2.13
N LEU A 68 -6.19 11.31 2.40
CA LEU A 68 -6.38 10.77 3.76
C LEU A 68 -5.03 10.41 4.41
N PHE A 69 -4.02 10.00 3.62
CA PHE A 69 -2.70 9.61 4.12
C PHE A 69 -1.61 9.70 3.04
N PRO A 70 -0.34 9.97 3.39
CA PRO A 70 0.14 10.47 4.69
C PRO A 70 -0.23 11.94 4.89
N TYR A 71 -0.56 12.32 6.13
CA TYR A 71 -0.81 13.71 6.54
C TYR A 71 0.48 14.54 6.57
#